data_AF-A0A530M2H2-F1
#
_entry.id   AF-A0A530M2H2-F1
#
_cell.length_a   1.000
_cell.length_b   1.000
_cell.length_c   1.000
_cell.angle_alpha   90.00
_cell.angle_beta   90.00
_cell.angle_gamma   90.00
#
_symmetry.space_group_name_H-M   'P 1'
#
loop_
_entity.id
_entity.type
_entity.pdbx_description
1 polymer ?
#
loop_
_entity_poly.entity_id
_entity_poly.type
_entity_poly.pdbx_seq_one_letter_code
_entity_poly.pdbx_strand_id
1 'polypeptide(L)'
;MELLGTMRTQEKWSSNEDARAYRELRTLVDKWKRLGQKTYPDGTEWIGHTPDRAPEAYLHQLYAPLDAIGIGQMESEISRRLPDHFRCFLMLHNGIGLFANYINVYGLRRSWSRTNLVEAGQQPFSILEPNIERRPSNAPDDVLFIGSLGDNRNLIGMNPDGRVFRWESDGPLSGSIKSYSSVFTFLLEEANEVAALFDADGRERD
;
A
#
# COMPACT_ATOMS: atom_id res chain seq x y z
N MET A 1 28.75 -25.40 -5.37
CA MET A 1 27.61 -25.72 -4.47
C MET A 1 27.15 -24.38 -3.92
N GLU A 2 26.32 -23.66 -4.67
CA GLU A 2 25.85 -22.32 -4.29
C GLU A 2 24.35 -22.40 -3.98
N LEU A 3 24.03 -21.88 -2.81
CA LEU A 3 22.74 -21.93 -2.16
C LEU A 3 21.68 -21.23 -3.03
N LEU A 4 20.82 -22.05 -3.65
CA LEU A 4 19.49 -21.65 -4.07
C LEU A 4 18.80 -20.98 -2.87
N GLY A 5 18.54 -19.69 -3.02
CA GLY A 5 17.83 -18.87 -2.04
C GLY A 5 16.57 -19.59 -1.57
N THR A 6 16.54 -19.78 -0.26
CA THR A 6 15.48 -20.43 0.50
C THR A 6 14.12 -19.88 0.05
N MET A 7 13.31 -20.76 -0.55
CA MET A 7 11.91 -20.48 -0.86
C MET A 7 11.22 -19.98 0.42
N ARG A 8 10.77 -18.72 0.40
CA ARG A 8 9.85 -18.21 1.41
C ARG A 8 8.67 -19.18 1.48
N THR A 9 8.40 -19.68 2.68
CA THR A 9 7.23 -20.43 3.11
C THR A 9 6.01 -20.12 2.24
N GLN A 10 5.38 -21.16 1.68
CA GLN A 10 4.12 -21.08 0.89
C GLN A 10 3.26 -19.91 1.37
N GLU A 11 3.30 -18.80 0.62
CA GLU A 11 2.40 -17.69 0.81
C GLU A 11 1.00 -18.27 0.66
N LYS A 12 0.25 -18.34 1.76
CA LYS A 12 -1.18 -18.66 1.72
C LYS A 12 -1.88 -17.46 1.11
N TRP A 13 -1.78 -17.36 -0.21
CA TRP A 13 -2.55 -16.44 -1.00
C TRP A 13 -4.02 -16.67 -0.72
N SER A 14 -4.77 -15.58 -0.55
CA SER A 14 -6.22 -15.60 -0.42
C SER A 14 -6.91 -16.10 -1.71
N SER A 15 -6.27 -15.91 -2.87
CA SER A 15 -6.71 -16.49 -4.16
C SER A 15 -5.56 -16.57 -5.18
N ASN A 16 -5.74 -17.37 -6.24
CA ASN A 16 -4.83 -17.40 -7.40
C ASN A 16 -4.76 -16.06 -8.14
N GLU A 17 -5.86 -15.29 -8.12
CA GLU A 17 -5.92 -13.95 -8.70
C GLU A 17 -5.02 -12.97 -7.94
N ASP A 18 -5.08 -12.96 -6.60
CA ASP A 18 -4.20 -12.12 -5.78
C ASP A 18 -2.73 -12.42 -6.01
N ALA A 19 -2.39 -13.71 -6.08
CA ALA A 19 -1.03 -14.15 -6.34
C ALA A 19 -0.52 -13.67 -7.71
N ARG A 20 -1.39 -13.72 -8.72
CA ARG A 20 -1.10 -13.20 -10.07
C ARG A 20 -0.94 -11.69 -10.03
N ALA A 21 -1.91 -10.99 -9.46
CA ALA A 21 -1.94 -9.54 -9.40
C ALA A 21 -0.71 -8.97 -8.66
N TYR A 22 -0.33 -9.60 -7.54
CA TYR A 22 0.87 -9.22 -6.81
C TYR A 22 2.14 -9.41 -7.65
N ARG A 23 2.33 -10.56 -8.32
CA ARG A 23 3.52 -10.80 -9.16
C ARG A 23 3.63 -9.78 -10.28
N GLU A 24 2.52 -9.42 -10.90
CA GLU A 24 2.47 -8.40 -11.96
C GLU A 24 2.76 -7.00 -11.42
N LEU A 25 2.17 -6.62 -10.27
CA LEU A 25 2.49 -5.37 -9.59
C LEU A 25 3.97 -5.30 -9.25
N ARG A 26 4.54 -6.39 -8.74
CA ARG A 26 5.95 -6.50 -8.40
C ARG A 26 6.84 -6.32 -9.62
N THR A 27 6.48 -6.95 -10.73
CA THR A 27 7.17 -6.79 -12.01
C THR A 27 7.12 -5.34 -12.50
N LEU A 28 5.97 -4.66 -12.34
CA LEU A 28 5.82 -3.25 -12.71
C LEU A 28 6.70 -2.34 -11.85
N VAL A 29 6.68 -2.51 -10.52
CA VAL A 29 7.51 -1.71 -9.60
C VAL A 29 9.00 -1.97 -9.82
N ASP A 30 9.40 -3.22 -10.05
CA ASP A 30 10.80 -3.60 -10.18
C ASP A 30 11.47 -3.05 -11.45
N LYS A 31 10.70 -2.67 -12.48
CA LYS A 31 11.24 -1.96 -13.65
C LYS A 31 11.98 -0.69 -13.23
N TRP A 32 11.53 -0.01 -12.18
CA TRP A 32 12.09 1.26 -11.71
C TRP A 32 13.38 1.11 -10.91
N LYS A 33 13.80 -0.13 -10.56
CA LYS A 33 15.09 -0.39 -9.90
C LYS A 33 16.30 0.14 -10.69
N ARG A 34 16.17 0.28 -12.02
CA ARG A 34 17.19 0.91 -12.88
C ARG A 34 17.57 2.33 -12.45
N LEU A 35 16.64 3.06 -11.81
CA LEU A 35 16.86 4.41 -11.30
C LEU A 35 17.47 4.40 -9.89
N GLY A 36 17.73 3.23 -9.29
CA GLY A 36 18.27 3.09 -7.94
C GLY A 36 17.33 2.32 -7.01
N GLN A 37 17.91 1.66 -6.02
CA GLN A 37 17.20 0.92 -4.98
C GLN A 37 17.95 1.03 -3.65
N LYS A 38 17.20 1.06 -2.56
CA LYS A 38 17.70 0.95 -1.18
C LYS A 38 16.86 -0.08 -0.42
N THR A 39 17.51 -0.93 0.34
CA THR A 39 16.84 -1.92 1.20
C THR A 39 17.33 -1.74 2.64
N TYR A 40 16.39 -1.76 3.56
CA TYR A 40 16.65 -1.64 4.99
C TYR A 40 16.67 -3.03 5.66
N PRO A 41 17.36 -3.20 6.81
CA PRO A 41 17.43 -4.47 7.52
C PRO A 41 16.09 -5.10 7.91
N ASP A 42 15.04 -4.30 8.12
CA ASP A 42 13.68 -4.79 8.39
C ASP A 42 12.97 -5.37 7.16
N GLY A 43 13.55 -5.20 5.97
CA GLY A 43 12.97 -5.62 4.69
C GLY A 43 12.24 -4.52 3.93
N THR A 44 12.19 -3.29 4.44
CA THR A 44 11.65 -2.15 3.70
C THR A 44 12.48 -1.90 2.43
N GLU A 45 11.81 -1.72 1.30
CA GLU A 45 12.43 -1.45 0.00
C GLU A 45 12.00 -0.07 -0.53
N TRP A 46 12.98 0.74 -0.93
CA TRP A 46 12.78 1.99 -1.66
C TRP A 46 13.32 1.82 -3.08
N ILE A 47 12.47 2.10 -4.07
CA ILE A 47 12.74 1.75 -5.47
C ILE A 47 12.49 2.96 -6.36
N GLY A 48 13.43 3.21 -7.26
CA GLY A 48 13.44 4.30 -8.22
C GLY A 48 13.85 5.63 -7.59
N HIS A 49 15.14 5.88 -7.44
CA HIS A 49 15.65 7.13 -6.83
C HIS A 49 15.39 8.32 -7.76
N THR A 50 14.71 9.35 -7.26
CA THR A 50 14.29 10.53 -8.02
C THR A 50 14.79 11.82 -7.33
N PRO A 51 16.10 12.13 -7.40
CA PRO A 51 16.71 13.22 -6.64
C PRO A 51 16.19 14.61 -7.01
N ASP A 52 15.61 14.78 -8.21
CA ASP A 52 15.01 16.03 -8.65
C ASP A 52 13.81 16.45 -7.80
N ARG A 53 13.10 15.48 -7.19
CA ARG A 53 11.98 15.76 -6.26
C ARG A 53 12.51 16.14 -4.88
N ALA A 54 13.46 15.38 -4.37
CA ALA A 54 14.26 15.66 -3.17
C ALA A 54 15.45 14.69 -3.11
N PRO A 55 16.58 15.04 -2.43
CA PRO A 55 17.80 14.23 -2.46
C PRO A 55 17.63 12.76 -2.07
N GLU A 56 16.71 12.45 -1.15
CA GLU A 56 16.43 11.08 -0.66
C GLU A 56 15.07 10.55 -1.16
N ALA A 57 14.49 11.15 -2.20
CA ALA A 57 13.19 10.74 -2.73
C ALA A 57 13.28 9.48 -3.59
N TYR A 58 12.32 8.57 -3.39
CA TYR A 58 12.14 7.38 -4.21
C TYR A 58 10.70 7.30 -4.71
N LEU A 59 10.53 6.76 -5.91
CA LEU A 59 9.23 6.63 -6.58
C LEU A 59 8.33 5.62 -5.87
N HIS A 60 8.89 4.54 -5.33
CA HIS A 60 8.15 3.52 -4.62
C HIS A 60 8.77 3.21 -3.25
N GLN A 61 7.90 2.97 -2.26
CA GLN A 61 8.24 2.63 -0.89
C GLN A 61 7.39 1.43 -0.49
N LEU A 62 8.03 0.31 -0.20
CA LEU A 62 7.37 -0.94 0.17
C LEU A 62 7.85 -1.28 1.58
N TYR A 63 6.98 -1.10 2.56
CA TYR A 63 7.37 -1.20 3.96
C TYR A 63 7.43 -2.66 4.40
N ALA A 64 8.33 -2.95 5.33
CA ALA A 64 8.54 -4.29 5.87
C ALA A 64 7.22 -5.00 6.26
N PRO A 65 7.12 -6.32 6.05
CA PRO A 65 5.96 -7.13 6.44
C PRO A 65 5.49 -6.94 7.89
N LEU A 66 4.18 -7.03 8.09
CA LEU A 66 3.58 -7.13 9.41
C LEU A 66 3.40 -8.60 9.82
N ASP A 67 3.79 -8.93 11.04
CA ASP A 67 3.55 -10.26 11.61
C ASP A 67 2.13 -10.39 12.19
N ALA A 68 1.77 -11.59 12.64
CA ALA A 68 0.46 -11.85 13.21
C ALA A 68 0.17 -11.00 14.47
N ILE A 69 1.20 -10.66 15.24
CA ILE A 69 1.08 -9.79 16.43
C ILE A 69 0.70 -8.38 15.99
N GLY A 70 1.40 -7.81 15.00
CA GLY A 70 1.08 -6.51 14.46
C GLY A 70 -0.30 -6.44 13.82
N ILE A 71 -0.73 -7.49 13.12
CA ILE A 71 -2.09 -7.56 12.59
C ILE A 71 -3.11 -7.58 13.72
N GLY A 72 -2.89 -8.39 14.77
CA GLY A 72 -3.77 -8.43 15.94
C GLY A 72 -3.84 -7.08 16.68
N GLN A 73 -2.71 -6.37 16.78
CA GLN A 73 -2.68 -5.00 17.30
C GLN A 73 -3.55 -4.07 16.46
N MET A 74 -3.37 -4.07 15.13
CA MET A 74 -4.16 -3.23 14.22
C MET A 74 -5.66 -3.55 14.32
N GLU A 75 -6.04 -4.83 14.35
CA GLU A 75 -7.44 -5.26 14.52
C GLU A 75 -8.04 -4.83 15.85
N SER A 76 -7.25 -4.87 16.93
CA SER A 76 -7.67 -4.39 18.24
C SER A 76 -7.87 -2.88 18.27
N GLU A 77 -6.96 -2.11 17.66
CA GLU A 77 -7.03 -0.64 17.63
C GLU A 77 -8.19 -0.15 16.76
N ILE A 78 -8.47 -0.81 15.63
CA ILE A 78 -9.63 -0.50 14.77
C ILE A 78 -10.92 -1.14 15.33
N SER A 79 -10.82 -2.00 16.35
CA SER A 79 -11.95 -2.75 16.93
C SER A 79 -12.73 -3.59 15.92
N ARG A 80 -12.04 -4.17 14.93
CA ARG A 80 -12.62 -5.05 13.90
C ARG A 80 -11.58 -5.99 13.32
N ARG A 81 -12.03 -7.17 12.87
CA ARG A 81 -11.20 -8.07 12.06
C ARG A 81 -11.00 -7.48 10.65
N LEU A 82 -9.79 -7.57 10.13
CA LEU A 82 -9.46 -7.17 8.76
C LEU A 82 -9.84 -8.28 7.78
N PRO A 83 -10.32 -7.94 6.56
CA PRO A 83 -10.55 -8.93 5.51
C PRO A 83 -9.28 -9.72 5.17
N ASP A 84 -9.43 -11.01 4.84
CA ASP A 84 -8.30 -11.94 4.71
C ASP A 84 -7.32 -11.54 3.60
N HIS A 85 -7.80 -10.99 2.49
CA HIS A 85 -6.96 -10.45 1.42
C HIS A 85 -6.09 -9.28 1.91
N PHE A 86 -6.63 -8.42 2.79
CA PHE A 86 -5.90 -7.29 3.35
C PHE A 86 -4.90 -7.74 4.42
N ARG A 87 -5.25 -8.73 5.25
CA ARG A 87 -4.29 -9.39 6.15
C ARG A 87 -3.12 -9.98 5.37
N CYS A 88 -3.40 -10.70 4.28
CA CYS A 88 -2.38 -11.26 3.39
C CYS A 88 -1.48 -10.17 2.82
N PHE A 89 -2.06 -9.06 2.37
CA PHE A 89 -1.29 -7.89 1.92
C PHE A 89 -0.37 -7.34 3.02
N LEU A 90 -0.87 -7.13 4.25
CA LEU A 90 -0.08 -6.61 5.36
C LEU A 90 1.08 -7.54 5.75
N MET A 91 0.90 -8.86 5.59
CA MET A 91 1.97 -9.86 5.79
C MET A 91 3.02 -9.85 4.67
N LEU A 92 2.78 -9.15 3.57
CA LEU A 92 3.76 -8.93 2.51
C LEU A 92 4.39 -7.54 2.63
N HIS A 93 3.57 -6.52 2.90
CA HIS A 93 3.97 -5.12 3.03
C HIS A 93 3.10 -4.43 4.07
N ASN A 94 3.69 -3.87 5.12
CA ASN A 94 2.96 -3.05 6.10
C ASN A 94 2.63 -1.68 5.49
N GLY A 95 1.74 -1.66 4.50
CA GLY A 95 1.48 -0.50 3.64
C GLY A 95 2.50 -0.36 2.51
N ILE A 96 2.17 0.50 1.54
CA ILE A 96 3.04 0.87 0.42
C ILE A 96 2.77 2.32 0.00
N GLY A 97 3.76 2.98 -0.56
CA GLY A 97 3.63 4.22 -1.33
C GLY A 97 4.14 3.99 -2.76
N LEU A 98 3.33 4.22 -3.78
CA LEU A 98 3.71 4.06 -5.18
C LEU A 98 3.60 5.39 -5.92
N PHE A 99 4.49 5.57 -6.90
CA PHE A 99 4.52 6.73 -7.79
C PHE A 99 4.58 8.05 -7.03
N ALA A 100 5.58 8.15 -6.16
CA ALA A 100 5.82 9.27 -5.26
C ALA A 100 4.60 9.61 -4.39
N ASN A 101 4.01 8.56 -3.80
CA ASN A 101 2.84 8.61 -2.94
C ASN A 101 1.55 9.04 -3.65
N TYR A 102 1.46 8.89 -4.97
CA TYR A 102 0.18 9.00 -5.67
C TYR A 102 -0.79 7.90 -5.22
N ILE A 103 -0.30 6.68 -5.02
CA ILE A 103 -1.07 5.58 -4.43
C ILE A 103 -0.46 5.24 -3.09
N ASN A 104 -1.25 5.26 -2.02
CA ASN A 104 -0.82 4.81 -0.69
C ASN A 104 -1.77 3.75 -0.18
N VAL A 105 -1.22 2.63 0.29
CA VAL A 105 -1.93 1.71 1.19
C VAL A 105 -1.35 1.90 2.58
N TYR A 106 -2.24 2.12 3.53
CA TYR A 106 -1.90 2.41 4.91
C TYR A 106 -1.58 1.12 5.68
N GLY A 107 -0.81 1.28 6.74
CA GLY A 107 -0.40 0.18 7.59
C GLY A 107 -0.38 0.57 9.06
N LEU A 108 0.22 -0.30 9.88
CA LEU A 108 0.43 -0.04 11.29
C LEU A 108 1.64 0.87 11.47
N ARG A 109 1.40 2.06 12.02
CA ARG A 109 2.46 3.00 12.38
C ARG A 109 2.68 2.99 13.88
N ARG A 110 3.90 2.65 14.31
CA ARG A 110 4.33 2.59 15.71
C ARG A 110 5.19 3.78 16.14
N SER A 111 5.76 4.52 15.19
CA SER A 111 6.66 5.64 15.43
C SER A 111 6.26 6.88 14.62
N TRP A 112 6.18 8.02 15.30
CA TRP A 112 5.90 9.33 14.69
C TRP A 112 7.14 10.23 14.63
N SER A 113 8.30 9.71 15.05
CA SER A 113 9.55 10.47 15.04
C SER A 113 9.96 10.83 13.63
N ARG A 114 10.22 12.13 13.40
CA ARG A 114 10.77 12.67 12.14
C ARG A 114 12.26 12.99 12.25
N THR A 115 12.85 12.84 13.43
CA THR A 115 14.22 13.26 13.76
C THR A 115 15.20 12.10 13.78
N ASN A 116 14.74 10.88 14.09
CA ASN A 116 15.53 9.65 14.01
C ASN A 116 15.06 8.80 12.82
N LEU A 117 15.39 9.24 11.60
CA LEU A 117 15.08 8.54 10.34
C LEU A 117 15.91 7.25 10.12
N VAL A 118 16.29 6.58 11.20
CA VAL A 118 16.77 5.19 11.18
C VAL A 118 15.59 4.28 10.78
N GLU A 119 15.82 2.99 10.51
CA GLU A 119 14.82 1.97 10.11
C GLU A 119 13.42 2.17 10.75
N ALA A 120 13.35 2.41 12.06
CA ALA A 120 12.10 2.62 12.79
C ALA A 120 11.27 3.87 12.38
N GLY A 121 11.86 4.82 11.64
CA GLY A 121 11.21 6.01 11.09
C GLY A 121 10.60 5.80 9.71
N GLN A 122 10.99 4.74 8.98
CA GLN A 122 10.47 4.45 7.64
C GLN A 122 9.20 3.59 7.75
N GLN A 123 8.10 4.24 8.11
CA GLN A 123 6.81 3.58 8.35
C GLN A 123 5.73 4.13 7.42
N PRO A 124 4.70 3.32 7.11
CA PRO A 124 3.57 3.76 6.30
C PRO A 124 2.80 4.89 6.97
N PHE A 125 1.93 5.53 6.18
CA PHE A 125 0.80 6.27 6.74
C PHE A 125 -0.06 5.33 7.61
N SER A 126 -0.55 5.87 8.73
CA SER A 126 -1.33 5.09 9.70
C SER A 126 -2.73 4.82 9.17
N ILE A 127 -3.15 3.55 9.21
CA ILE A 127 -4.53 3.17 8.93
C ILE A 127 -5.51 3.69 10.00
N LEU A 128 -5.02 4.02 11.20
CA LEU A 128 -5.87 4.55 12.28
C LEU A 128 -6.37 5.95 11.96
N GLU A 129 -5.63 6.74 11.17
CA GLU A 129 -5.97 8.12 10.86
C GLU A 129 -7.37 8.25 10.23
N PRO A 130 -7.69 7.60 9.09
CA PRO A 130 -9.02 7.72 8.49
C PRO A 130 -10.09 6.83 9.14
N ASN A 131 -9.75 5.96 10.09
CA ASN A 131 -10.71 5.02 10.68
C ASN A 131 -11.09 5.36 12.12
N ILE A 132 -10.22 6.03 12.88
CA ILE A 132 -10.42 6.38 14.29
C ILE A 132 -10.32 7.90 14.49
N GLU A 133 -9.22 8.51 14.06
CA GLU A 133 -8.90 9.90 14.42
C GLU A 133 -9.66 10.92 13.57
N ARG A 134 -9.82 10.64 12.27
CA ARG A 134 -10.41 11.52 11.26
C ARG A 134 -11.34 10.76 10.33
N ARG A 135 -12.18 9.88 10.90
CA ARG A 135 -13.17 9.15 10.12
C ARG A 135 -14.13 10.13 9.42
N PRO A 136 -14.33 10.01 8.09
CA PRO A 136 -15.32 10.83 7.39
C PRO A 136 -16.70 10.66 8.04
N SER A 137 -17.37 11.77 8.34
CA SER A 137 -18.64 11.78 9.08
C SER A 137 -19.80 11.14 8.32
N ASN A 138 -19.68 11.03 7.00
CA ASN A 138 -20.66 10.39 6.12
C ASN A 138 -20.29 8.96 5.72
N ALA A 139 -19.21 8.39 6.27
CA ALA A 139 -18.81 7.02 5.97
C ALA A 139 -19.71 6.00 6.69
N PRO A 140 -20.25 4.97 5.99
CA PRO A 140 -20.91 3.85 6.63
C PRO A 140 -19.97 3.14 7.61
N ASP A 141 -20.46 2.72 8.78
CA ASP A 141 -19.62 2.17 9.87
C ASP A 141 -18.78 0.94 9.47
N ASP A 142 -19.27 0.16 8.51
CA ASP A 142 -18.65 -1.08 8.07
C ASP A 142 -17.57 -0.88 7.00
N VAL A 143 -17.46 0.32 6.40
CA VAL A 143 -16.38 0.66 5.47
C VAL A 143 -15.08 0.92 6.23
N LEU A 144 -14.02 0.21 5.80
CA LEU A 144 -12.65 0.43 6.25
C LEU A 144 -11.91 1.30 5.23
N PHE A 145 -11.23 2.35 5.66
CA PHE A 145 -10.37 3.15 4.78
C PHE A 145 -8.94 2.63 4.84
N ILE A 146 -8.44 2.11 3.72
CA ILE A 146 -7.16 1.41 3.66
C ILE A 146 -6.04 2.19 2.98
N GLY A 147 -6.32 3.40 2.48
CA GLY A 147 -5.35 4.12 1.68
C GLY A 147 -5.83 5.45 1.12
N SER A 148 -5.03 6.03 0.24
CA SER A 148 -5.39 7.21 -0.56
C SER A 148 -4.84 7.14 -1.98
N LEU A 149 -5.49 7.88 -2.88
CA LEU A 149 -5.17 8.01 -4.29
C LEU A 149 -5.13 9.47 -4.73
N GLY A 150 -4.15 9.80 -5.58
CA GLY A 150 -3.97 11.09 -6.23
C GLY A 150 -3.55 12.22 -5.31
N ASP A 151 -3.35 13.40 -5.90
CA ASP A 151 -2.84 14.58 -5.19
C ASP A 151 -3.81 15.09 -4.12
N ASN A 152 -5.11 14.96 -4.39
CA ASN A 152 -6.17 15.28 -3.45
C ASN A 152 -6.32 14.24 -2.33
N ARG A 153 -5.56 13.14 -2.39
CA ARG A 153 -5.56 12.04 -1.41
C ARG A 153 -6.96 11.48 -1.16
N ASN A 154 -7.72 11.29 -2.23
CA ASN A 154 -9.04 10.65 -2.16
C ASN A 154 -8.90 9.29 -1.48
N LEU A 155 -9.76 8.99 -0.50
CA LEU A 155 -9.62 7.78 0.29
C LEU A 155 -9.89 6.52 -0.54
N ILE A 156 -9.27 5.42 -0.14
CA ILE A 156 -9.54 4.09 -0.69
C ILE A 156 -10.38 3.34 0.35
N GLY A 157 -11.62 3.01 -0.01
CA GLY A 157 -12.56 2.28 0.82
C GLY A 157 -12.47 0.77 0.59
N MET A 158 -12.80 0.01 1.62
CA MET A 158 -12.88 -1.44 1.60
C MET A 158 -14.15 -1.90 2.34
N ASN A 159 -14.94 -2.73 1.66
CA ASN A 159 -16.12 -3.35 2.21
C ASN A 159 -15.74 -4.52 3.13
N PRO A 160 -16.63 -4.96 4.04
CA PRO A 160 -16.39 -6.11 4.93
C PRO A 160 -16.01 -7.41 4.21
N ASP A 161 -16.47 -7.58 2.97
CA ASP A 161 -16.14 -8.73 2.11
C ASP A 161 -14.75 -8.64 1.44
N GLY A 162 -14.01 -7.55 1.66
CA GLY A 162 -12.67 -7.33 1.12
C GLY A 162 -12.62 -6.62 -0.23
N ARG A 163 -13.77 -6.32 -0.86
CA ARG A 163 -13.79 -5.53 -2.09
C ARG A 163 -13.33 -4.10 -1.84
N VAL A 164 -12.53 -3.58 -2.77
CA VAL A 164 -11.89 -2.26 -2.66
C VAL A 164 -12.50 -1.31 -3.68
N PHE A 165 -12.58 -0.02 -3.37
CA PHE A 165 -13.12 1.01 -4.25
C PHE A 165 -12.53 2.39 -3.93
N ARG A 166 -12.61 3.32 -4.90
CA ARG A 166 -12.28 4.73 -4.67
C ARG A 166 -13.43 5.38 -3.91
N TRP A 167 -13.15 6.03 -2.77
CA TRP A 167 -14.16 6.73 -1.97
C TRP A 167 -14.45 8.11 -2.57
N GLU A 168 -15.71 8.38 -2.84
CA GLU A 168 -16.20 9.70 -3.25
C GLU A 168 -16.91 10.36 -2.06
N SER A 169 -16.40 11.52 -1.62
CA SER A 169 -16.86 12.20 -0.41
C SER A 169 -18.29 12.74 -0.49
N ASP A 170 -18.87 12.81 -1.69
CA ASP A 170 -20.02 13.67 -1.98
C ASP A 170 -21.38 12.95 -1.91
N GLY A 171 -21.42 11.68 -1.50
CA GLY A 171 -22.68 10.99 -1.16
C GLY A 171 -22.71 9.48 -1.50
N PRO A 172 -23.72 8.75 -0.99
CA PRO A 172 -23.81 7.31 -1.21
C PRO A 172 -24.22 6.97 -2.66
N LEU A 173 -23.32 6.27 -3.35
CA LEU A 173 -23.55 5.25 -4.40
C LEU A 173 -24.69 5.50 -5.39
N SER A 174 -24.45 6.39 -6.36
CA SER A 174 -25.09 6.25 -7.68
C SER A 174 -24.48 5.03 -8.40
N GLY A 175 -25.05 3.85 -8.18
CA GLY A 175 -25.15 2.70 -9.11
C GLY A 175 -23.91 2.03 -9.74
N SER A 176 -22.73 2.65 -9.84
CA SER A 176 -21.60 2.06 -10.58
C SER A 176 -20.22 2.52 -10.11
N ILE A 177 -19.98 2.62 -8.80
CA ILE A 177 -18.60 2.79 -8.33
C ILE A 177 -17.83 1.52 -8.70
N LYS A 178 -16.79 1.67 -9.52
CA LYS A 178 -15.87 0.58 -9.87
C LYS A 178 -15.34 -0.02 -8.57
N SER A 179 -15.56 -1.32 -8.39
CA SER A 179 -15.03 -2.08 -7.26
C SER A 179 -14.12 -3.19 -7.75
N TYR A 180 -13.13 -3.48 -6.94
CA TYR A 180 -12.07 -4.45 -7.21
C TYR A 180 -12.21 -5.62 -6.25
N SER A 181 -11.85 -6.82 -6.70
CA SER A 181 -11.99 -8.04 -5.91
C SER A 181 -11.14 -8.03 -4.63
N SER A 182 -10.02 -7.30 -4.63
CA SER A 182 -9.10 -7.20 -3.49
C SER A 182 -8.20 -5.97 -3.58
N VAL A 183 -7.39 -5.76 -2.54
CA VAL A 183 -6.33 -4.74 -2.54
C VAL A 183 -5.26 -5.00 -3.61
N PHE A 184 -5.02 -6.26 -3.98
CA PHE A 184 -4.02 -6.60 -4.99
C PHE A 184 -4.48 -6.23 -6.39
N THR A 185 -5.73 -6.53 -6.73
CA THR A 185 -6.30 -6.17 -8.04
C THR A 185 -6.48 -4.66 -8.16
N PHE A 186 -6.93 -3.99 -7.09
CA PHE A 186 -6.93 -2.53 -7.01
C PHE A 186 -5.55 -1.95 -7.33
N LEU A 187 -4.52 -2.36 -6.57
CA LEU A 187 -3.18 -1.81 -6.72
C LEU A 187 -2.60 -2.04 -8.10
N LEU A 188 -2.78 -3.23 -8.69
CA LEU A 188 -2.27 -3.51 -10.02
C LEU A 188 -2.91 -2.61 -11.08
N GLU A 189 -4.23 -2.50 -11.10
CA GLU A 189 -4.93 -1.70 -12.10
C GLU A 189 -4.58 -0.22 -11.96
N GLU A 190 -4.67 0.32 -10.75
CA GLU A 190 -4.33 1.72 -10.45
C GLU A 190 -2.85 2.02 -10.75
N ALA A 191 -1.94 1.12 -10.39
CA ALA A 191 -0.52 1.30 -10.70
C ALA A 191 -0.23 1.30 -12.21
N ASN A 192 -0.95 0.51 -13.00
CA ASN A 192 -0.82 0.53 -14.45
C ASN A 192 -1.31 1.84 -15.05
N GLU A 193 -2.45 2.36 -14.58
CA GLU A 193 -2.97 3.68 -14.99
C GLU A 193 -1.98 4.80 -14.63
N VAL A 194 -1.53 4.84 -13.37
CA VAL A 194 -0.64 5.88 -12.87
C VAL A 194 0.76 5.79 -13.49
N ALA A 195 1.26 4.60 -13.83
CA ALA A 195 2.55 4.46 -14.52
C ALA A 195 2.60 5.25 -15.85
N ALA A 196 1.46 5.43 -16.52
CA ALA A 196 1.36 6.21 -17.75
C ALA A 196 1.54 7.73 -17.51
N LEU A 197 1.48 8.20 -16.27
CA LEU A 197 1.75 9.59 -15.91
C LEU A 197 3.25 9.86 -15.72
N PHE A 198 4.10 8.83 -15.64
CA PHE A 198 5.52 8.98 -15.37
C PHE A 198 6.39 8.66 -16.58
N ASP A 199 7.41 9.47 -16.81
CA ASP A 199 8.42 9.27 -17.85
C ASP A 199 9.45 8.18 -17.48
N ALA A 200 10.40 7.93 -18.38
CA ALA A 200 11.42 6.91 -18.15
C ALA A 200 12.41 7.24 -17.01
N ASP A 201 12.44 8.48 -16.54
CA ASP A 201 13.30 8.95 -15.44
C ASP A 201 12.52 9.07 -14.12
N GLY A 202 11.23 8.71 -14.11
CA GLY A 202 10.38 8.76 -12.92
C GLY A 202 9.87 10.16 -12.61
N ARG A 203 9.89 11.08 -13.58
CA ARG A 203 9.24 12.39 -13.49
C ARG A 203 7.82 12.28 -13.99
N GLU A 204 6.93 13.01 -13.35
CA GLU A 204 5.56 13.16 -13.84
C GLU A 204 5.58 13.91 -15.17
N ARG A 205 4.78 13.46 -16.13
CA ARG A 205 4.63 14.07 -17.45
C ARG A 205 3.71 15.28 -17.29
N ASP A 206 4.14 16.43 -17.84
CA ASP A 206 3.33 17.64 -17.95
C ASP A 206 2.12 17.45 -18.89
#